data_AF-A0A845YIS6-F1
#
_entry.id   AF-A0A845YIS6-F1
#
_cell.length_a   1.000
_cell.length_b   1.000
_cell.length_c   1.000
_cell.angle_alpha   90.00
_cell.angle_beta   90.00
_cell.angle_gamma   90.00
#
_symmetry.space_group_name_H-M   'P 1'
#
loop_
_entity.id
_entity.type
_entity.pdbx_description
1 polymer ?
#
loop_
_entity_poly.entity_id
_entity_poly.type
_entity_poly.pdbx_seq_one_letter_code
_entity_poly.pdbx_strand_id
1 'polypeptide(L)' 'MNIILNPKLENLIQQQITSGKYTSIDNVLEEALALLEKRNQYEQWVKEVGQKIDIAAQQLERGEGIDGETAINQLRE' A
#
# COMPACT_ATOMS: atom_id res chain seq x y z
N MET A 1 6.38 -25.50 1.57
CA MET A 1 5.37 -25.70 0.51
C MET A 1 6.12 -25.83 -0.81
N ASN A 2 5.79 -26.82 -1.64
CA ASN A 2 6.44 -26.95 -2.95
C ASN A 2 5.56 -26.26 -4.00
N ILE A 3 6.14 -25.31 -4.73
CA ILE A 3 5.49 -24.60 -5.82
C ILE A 3 6.18 -24.94 -7.13
N ILE A 4 5.38 -25.24 -8.16
CA ILE A 4 5.89 -25.45 -9.51
C ILE A 4 5.73 -24.12 -10.24
N LEU A 5 6.86 -23.54 -10.66
CA LEU A 5 6.87 -22.31 -11.43
C LEU A 5 6.64 -22.63 -12.92
N ASN A 6 6.04 -21.70 -13.63
CA ASN A 6 6.02 -21.80 -15.09
C ASN A 6 7.39 -21.36 -15.66
N PRO A 7 7.75 -21.81 -16.88
CA PRO A 7 9.06 -21.50 -17.47
C PRO A 7 9.35 -20.00 -17.62
N LYS A 8 8.30 -19.16 -17.73
CA LYS A 8 8.46 -17.70 -17.82
C LYS A 8 8.94 -17.12 -16.49
N LEU A 9 8.36 -17.56 -15.37
CA LEU A 9 8.75 -17.12 -14.03
C LEU A 9 10.15 -17.62 -13.68
N GLU A 10 10.48 -18.87 -14.01
CA GLU A 10 11.83 -19.41 -13.82
C GLU A 10 12.89 -18.57 -14.55
N ASN A 11 12.65 -18.23 -15.82
CA ASN A 11 13.55 -17.38 -16.59
C ASN A 11 13.72 -15.98 -15.97
N LEU A 12 12.64 -15.37 -15.49
CA LEU A 12 12.72 -14.06 -14.83
C LEU A 12 13.56 -14.12 -13.55
N ILE A 13 13.33 -15.13 -12.70
CA ILE A 13 14.11 -15.32 -11.47
C ILE A 13 15.58 -15.57 -11.81
N GLN A 14 15.87 -16.42 -12.81
CA GLN A 14 17.23 -16.70 -13.24
C GLN A 14 17.94 -15.45 -13.76
N GLN A 15 17.26 -14.58 -14.51
CA GLN A 15 17.83 -13.31 -14.96
C GLN A 15 18.20 -12.40 -13.79
N GLN A 16 17.35 -12.32 -12.76
CA GLN A 16 17.62 -11.53 -11.55
C GLN A 16 18.83 -12.07 -10.77
N ILE A 17 18.96 -13.39 -10.66
CA ILE A 17 20.14 -14.01 -10.01
C ILE A 17 21.40 -13.79 -10.86
N THR A 18 21.33 -14.05 -12.17
CA THR A 18 22.47 -13.87 -13.08
C THR A 18 22.94 -12.42 -13.14
N SER A 19 22.06 -11.45 -12.91
CA SER A 19 22.43 -10.03 -12.79
C SER A 19 23.32 -9.71 -11.58
N GLY A 20 23.46 -10.65 -10.64
CA GLY A 20 24.19 -10.46 -9.37
C GLY A 20 23.39 -9.68 -8.32
N LYS A 21 22.16 -9.24 -8.64
CA LYS A 21 21.31 -8.47 -7.73
C LYS A 21 20.75 -9.32 -6.58
N TYR A 22 20.59 -10.62 -6.79
CA TYR A 22 20.07 -11.56 -5.80
C TYR A 22 20.93 -12.83 -5.76
N THR A 23 21.10 -13.40 -4.57
CA THR A 23 21.96 -14.57 -4.34
C THR A 23 21.21 -15.90 -4.40
N SER A 24 19.88 -15.88 -4.31
CA SER A 24 19.03 -17.07 -4.34
C SER A 24 17.64 -16.79 -4.92
N ILE A 25 16.93 -17.87 -5.29
CA ILE A 25 15.52 -17.83 -5.68
C ILE A 25 14.67 -17.25 -4.54
N ASP A 26 14.95 -17.68 -3.30
CA ASP A 26 14.19 -17.27 -2.12
C ASP A 26 14.26 -15.75 -1.90
N ASN A 27 15.42 -15.11 -2.12
CA ASN A 27 15.52 -13.65 -1.99
C ASN A 27 14.72 -12.90 -3.06
N VAL A 28 14.66 -13.43 -4.28
CA VAL A 28 13.83 -12.84 -5.35
C VAL A 28 12.34 -12.95 -4.98
N LEU A 29 11.94 -14.11 -4.47
CA LEU A 29 10.54 -14.35 -4.08
C LEU A 29 10.13 -13.54 -2.85
N GLU A 30 11.00 -13.43 -1.84
CA GLU A 30 10.77 -12.64 -0.65
C GLU A 30 10.54 -11.16 -1.01
N GLU A 31 11.43 -10.57 -1.82
CA GLU A 31 11.29 -9.19 -2.29
C GLU A 31 10.00 -9.01 -3.12
N ALA A 32 9.70 -9.94 -4.03
CA ALA A 32 8.49 -9.88 -4.85
C ALA A 32 7.21 -9.93 -4.01
N LEU A 33 7.18 -10.76 -2.97
CA LEU A 33 6.04 -10.86 -2.04
C LEU A 33 5.94 -9.64 -1.12
N ALA A 34 7.07 -9.10 -0.65
CA ALA A 34 7.09 -7.86 0.13
C ALA A 34 6.54 -6.67 -0.68
N LEU A 35 6.91 -6.57 -1.95
CA LEU A 35 6.37 -5.55 -2.87
C LEU A 35 4.87 -5.75 -3.11
N LEU A 36 4.40 -6.99 -3.25
CA LEU A 36 2.99 -7.31 -3.39
C LEU A 36 2.20 -6.90 -2.14
N GLU A 37 2.71 -7.24 -0.95
CA GLU A 37 2.09 -6.88 0.32
C GLU A 37 2.00 -5.36 0.46
N LYS A 38 3.09 -4.62 0.19
CA LYS A 38 3.10 -3.16 0.23
C LYS A 38 2.06 -2.56 -0.73
N ARG A 39 1.90 -3.12 -1.93
CA ARG A 39 0.87 -2.67 -2.88
C ARG A 39 -0.53 -2.90 -2.31
N ASN A 40 -0.79 -4.09 -1.76
CA ASN A 40 -2.09 -4.41 -1.18
C ASN A 40 -2.42 -3.50 0.02
N GLN A 41 -1.44 -3.20 0.87
CA GLN A 41 -1.59 -2.24 1.98
C GLN A 41 -1.91 -0.84 1.45
N TYR A 42 -1.24 -0.40 0.38
CA TYR A 42 -1.52 0.88 -0.24
C TYR A 42 -2.93 0.95 -0.84
N GLU A 43 -3.38 -0.09 -1.54
CA GLU A 43 -4.74 -0.18 -2.09
C GLU A 43 -5.81 -0.09 -0.98
N GLN A 44 -5.58 -0.78 0.14
CA GLN A 44 -6.44 -0.71 1.30
C GLN A 44 -6.46 0.70 1.90
N TRP A 45 -5.30 1.34 2.06
CA TRP A 45 -5.19 2.71 2.55
C TRP A 45 -5.92 3.71 1.65
N VAL A 46 -5.78 3.60 0.32
CA VAL A 46 -6.50 4.45 -0.64
C VAL A 46 -8.01 4.33 -0.45
N LYS A 47 -8.52 3.10 -0.29
CA LYS A 47 -9.95 2.87 -0.04
C LYS A 47 -10.41 3.51 1.27
N GLU A 48 -9.66 3.31 2.35
CA GLU A 48 -9.99 3.87 3.67
C GLU A 48 -9.98 5.40 3.66
N VAL A 49 -8.97 6.01 3.05
CA VAL A 49 -8.88 7.46 2.92
C VAL A 49 -9.98 8.01 2.04
N GLY A 50 -10.27 7.36 0.91
CA GLY A 50 -11.39 7.73 0.04
C GLY A 50 -12.71 7.76 0.80
N GLN A 51 -13.01 6.71 1.58
CA GLN A 51 -14.21 6.67 2.42
C GLN A 51 -14.26 7.81 3.44
N LYS A 52 -13.14 8.15 4.08
CA LYS A 52 -13.07 9.27 5.03
C LYS A 52 -13.30 10.61 4.34
N ILE A 53 -12.77 10.79 3.13
CA ILE A 53 -12.98 12.00 2.32
C ILE A 53 -14.46 12.12 1.95
N ASP A 54 -15.09 11.05 1.48
CA ASP A 54 -16.51 11.07 1.12
C ASP A 54 -17.40 11.45 2.31
N ILE A 55 -17.12 10.88 3.49
CA ILE A 55 -17.81 11.24 4.73
C ILE A 55 -17.59 12.72 5.05
N ALA A 56 -16.34 13.20 5.04
CA ALA A 56 -16.02 14.59 5.35
C ALA A 56 -16.68 15.56 4.37
N ALA A 57 -16.71 15.25 3.08
CA ALA A 57 -17.39 16.05 2.06
C ALA A 57 -18.89 16.18 2.36
N GLN A 58 -19.56 15.07 2.70
CA GLN A 58 -20.98 15.10 3.07
C GLN A 58 -21.23 15.88 4.36
N GLN A 59 -20.33 15.82 5.34
CA GLN A 59 -20.42 16.63 6.57
C GLN A 59 -20.32 18.12 6.26
N LEU A 60 -19.38 18.51 5.39
CA LEU A 60 -19.23 19.90 4.95
C LEU A 60 -20.44 20.40 4.17
N GLU A 61 -21.03 19.57 3.29
CA GLU A 61 -22.27 19.90 2.58
C GLU A 61 -23.45 20.16 3.53
N ARG A 62 -23.49 19.46 4.69
CA ARG A 62 -24.49 19.69 5.74
C ARG A 62 -24.16 20.87 6.66
N GLY A 63 -23.05 21.57 6.44
CA GLY A 63 -22.60 22.69 7.26
C GLY A 63 -22.02 22.28 8.61
N GLU A 64 -21.60 21.02 8.77
CA GLU A 64 -21.00 20.49 10.01
C GLU A 64 -19.51 20.86 10.16
N GLY A 65 -18.95 21.59 9.19
CA GLY A 65 -17.59 22.10 9.25
C GLY A 65 -17.43 23.18 10.32
N ILE A 66 -16.30 23.16 11.03
CA ILE A 66 -15.92 24.20 11.99
C ILE A 66 -14.74 25.01 11.44
N ASP A 67 -14.70 26.30 11.79
CA ASP A 67 -13.57 27.15 11.46
C ASP A 67 -12.28 26.66 12.14
N GLY A 68 -11.15 26.77 11.44
CA GLY A 68 -9.87 26.21 11.89
C GLY A 68 -9.33 26.86 13.17
N GLU A 69 -9.53 28.17 13.35
CA GLU A 69 -9.13 28.87 14.58
C GLU A 69 -10.00 28.41 15.75
N THR A 70 -11.29 28.25 15.50
CA THR A 70 -12.23 27.71 16.50
C THR A 70 -11.85 26.29 16.93
N ALA A 71 -11.51 25.42 15.98
CA ALA A 71 -11.09 24.04 16.27
C ALA A 71 -9.81 23.98 17.12
N ILE A 72 -8.81 24.81 16.78
CA ILE A 72 -7.54 24.86 17.53
C ILE A 72 -7.76 25.34 18.97
N ASN A 73 -8.63 26.34 19.15
CA ASN A 73 -8.92 26.87 20.49
C ASN A 73 -9.59 25.80 21.36
N GLN A 74 -10.55 25.03 20.82
CA GLN A 74 -11.22 23.94 21.55
C GLN A 74 -10.28 22.80 21.98
N LEU A 75 -9.21 22.53 21.23
CA LEU A 75 -8.24 21.47 21.56
C LEU A 75 -7.22 21.87 22.63
N ARG A 76 -7.10 23.17 22.92
CA ARG A 76 -6.14 23.71 23.90
C ARG A 76 -6.75 23.95 25.28
N GLU A 77 -8.07 23.95 25.38
CA GLU A 77 -8.84 23.96 26.63
C GLU A 77 -8.88 22.56 27.27
#